data_AF-A0A259EP58-F1
#
_entry.id   AF-A0A259EP58-F1
#
_cell.length_a   1.000
_cell.length_b   1.000
_cell.length_c   1.000
_cell.angle_alpha   90.00
_cell.angle_beta   90.00
_cell.angle_gamma   90.00
#
_symmetry.space_group_name_H-M   'P 1'
#
loop_
_entity.id
_entity.type
_entity.pdbx_description
1 polymer ?
#
loop_
_entity_poly.entity_id
_entity_poly.type
_entity_poly.pdbx_seq_one_letter_code
_entity_poly.pdbx_strand_id
1 'polypeptide(L)'
;APLDNLSPITFRWRPPAAGGEIKEFGFSSPNIMVKDVGLFALNLPLPKKIHRWIKAANANGELRNVEVSWSENQSALSSLPIPGDWLTSNKLNFTVQAKLLDISFTGINQSTPSVSNLSGNLSGDQKQGSFTLNSKNLGFELNDFLSSPNIELESAKGDLSWSKEKAGWLINAKNMALSNSEIDTSFNLSYLIGGPKQADQMSLDMEFARAKLNTAYRYLPVSMDKDSRQYLSKAFESGVLTTFLFQREKLGNLA
;
A
#
# COMPACT_ATOMS: atom_id res chain seq x y z
N ALA A 1 -34.28 6.68 -13.99
CA ALA A 1 -33.83 6.58 -12.59
C ALA A 1 -33.50 7.99 -12.12
N PRO A 2 -33.91 8.42 -10.91
CA PRO A 2 -33.51 9.73 -10.42
C PRO A 2 -31.99 9.72 -10.21
N LEU A 3 -31.32 10.79 -10.61
CA LEU A 3 -29.90 11.01 -10.32
C LEU A 3 -29.71 10.97 -8.81
N ASP A 4 -29.11 9.90 -8.30
CA ASP A 4 -28.60 9.87 -6.93
C ASP A 4 -27.70 11.09 -6.78
N ASN A 5 -28.03 11.91 -5.79
CA ASN A 5 -27.46 13.21 -5.54
C ASN A 5 -25.94 13.08 -5.30
N LEU A 6 -25.14 13.24 -6.36
CA LEU A 6 -23.69 13.36 -6.28
C LEU A 6 -23.42 14.69 -5.57
N SER A 7 -23.38 14.66 -4.24
CA SER A 7 -22.83 15.74 -3.43
C SER A 7 -21.54 16.24 -4.10
N PRO A 8 -21.38 17.56 -4.30
CA PRO A 8 -20.61 18.08 -5.42
C PRO A 8 -19.14 17.64 -5.36
N ILE A 9 -18.73 16.90 -6.39
CA ILE A 9 -17.31 16.65 -6.65
C ILE A 9 -16.65 17.99 -6.91
N THR A 10 -15.58 18.30 -6.18
CA THR A 10 -14.87 19.57 -6.31
C THR A 10 -13.48 19.34 -6.91
N PHE A 11 -13.22 20.03 -8.02
CA PHE A 11 -11.89 20.14 -8.61
C PHE A 11 -11.36 21.55 -8.40
N ARG A 12 -10.10 21.64 -7.98
CA ARG A 12 -9.39 22.90 -7.81
C ARG A 12 -8.05 22.78 -8.51
N TRP A 13 -7.69 23.75 -9.34
CA TRP A 13 -6.35 23.84 -9.90
C TRP A 13 -5.95 25.30 -10.08
N ARG A 14 -4.64 25.56 -10.08
CA ARG A 14 -4.11 26.87 -10.47
C ARG A 14 -3.68 26.80 -11.94
N PRO A 15 -4.25 27.65 -12.84
CA PRO A 15 -3.82 27.68 -14.23
C PRO A 15 -2.31 27.95 -14.34
N PRO A 16 -1.60 27.26 -15.22
CA PRO A 16 -0.20 27.56 -15.46
C PRO A 16 -0.04 28.95 -16.12
N ALA A 17 1.12 29.58 -15.92
CA ALA A 17 1.56 30.66 -16.82
C ALA A 17 1.67 30.10 -18.25
N ALA A 18 1.54 30.95 -19.28
CA ALA A 18 1.45 30.52 -20.68
C ALA A 18 2.47 29.42 -21.04
N GLY A 19 1.97 28.20 -21.33
CA GLY A 19 2.78 27.03 -21.70
C GLY A 19 3.35 26.19 -20.54
N GLY A 20 3.04 26.50 -19.28
CA GLY A 20 3.55 25.79 -18.11
C GLY A 20 2.72 24.56 -17.67
N GLU A 21 3.26 23.79 -16.73
CA GLU A 21 2.57 22.66 -16.09
C GLU A 21 1.65 23.14 -14.95
N ILE A 22 0.56 22.39 -14.69
CA ILE A 22 -0.30 22.62 -13.52
C ILE A 22 0.59 22.54 -12.27
N LYS A 23 0.56 23.55 -11.39
CA LYS A 23 1.37 23.58 -10.14
C LYS A 23 0.58 23.29 -8.88
N GLU A 24 -0.74 23.35 -8.96
CA GLU A 24 -1.63 23.01 -7.85
C GLU A 24 -2.83 22.27 -8.40
N PHE A 25 -3.19 21.19 -7.71
CA PHE A 25 -4.35 20.37 -8.01
C PHE A 25 -4.98 19.89 -6.70
N GLY A 26 -6.29 19.94 -6.64
CA GLY A 26 -7.09 19.45 -5.53
C GLY A 26 -8.32 18.74 -6.07
N PHE A 27 -8.63 17.60 -5.47
CA PHE A 27 -9.81 16.82 -5.74
C PHE A 27 -10.47 16.47 -4.42
N SER A 28 -11.77 16.72 -4.31
CA SER A 28 -12.55 16.15 -3.22
C SER A 28 -13.86 15.57 -3.70
N SER A 29 -14.24 14.45 -3.11
CA SER A 29 -15.53 13.82 -3.34
C SER A 29 -16.02 13.12 -2.08
N PRO A 30 -17.27 13.34 -1.64
CA PRO A 30 -17.85 12.59 -0.53
C PRO A 30 -18.05 11.11 -0.90
N ASN A 31 -18.31 10.80 -2.17
CA ASN A 31 -18.41 9.45 -2.68
C ASN A 31 -18.05 9.38 -4.16
N ILE A 32 -17.21 8.43 -4.56
CA ILE A 32 -16.88 8.17 -5.97
C ILE A 32 -16.48 6.70 -6.20
N MET A 33 -16.90 6.12 -7.31
CA MET A 33 -16.44 4.80 -7.72
C MET A 33 -15.00 4.89 -8.25
N VAL A 34 -14.17 3.90 -7.93
CA VAL A 34 -12.77 3.86 -8.41
C VAL A 34 -12.70 3.88 -9.95
N LYS A 35 -13.67 3.25 -10.62
CA LYS A 35 -13.76 3.27 -12.08
C LYS A 35 -13.93 4.69 -12.64
N ASP A 36 -14.72 5.54 -11.97
CA ASP A 36 -14.95 6.92 -12.40
C ASP A 36 -13.71 7.78 -12.18
N VAL A 37 -12.98 7.57 -11.07
CA VAL A 37 -11.65 8.17 -10.85
C VAL A 37 -10.70 7.78 -11.98
N GLY A 38 -10.69 6.50 -12.37
CA GLY A 38 -9.91 6.00 -13.49
C GLY A 38 -10.27 6.67 -14.82
N LEU A 39 -11.56 6.80 -15.13
CA LEU A 39 -12.03 7.50 -16.33
C LEU A 39 -11.60 8.97 -16.33
N PHE A 40 -11.71 9.66 -15.18
CA PHE A 40 -11.23 11.03 -15.05
C PHE A 40 -9.72 11.13 -15.29
N ALA A 41 -8.93 10.29 -14.63
CA ALA A 41 -7.47 10.28 -14.76
C ALA A 41 -7.01 9.99 -16.20
N LEU A 42 -7.74 9.18 -16.96
CA LEU A 42 -7.44 8.91 -18.37
C LEU A 42 -7.65 10.12 -19.29
N ASN A 43 -8.43 11.12 -18.88
CA ASN A 43 -8.62 12.37 -19.61
C ASN A 43 -7.59 13.45 -19.25
N LEU A 44 -6.75 13.22 -18.24
CA LEU A 44 -5.65 14.11 -17.89
C LEU A 44 -4.46 13.90 -18.84
N PRO A 45 -3.62 14.93 -19.06
CA PRO A 45 -2.40 14.85 -19.87
C PRO A 45 -1.29 14.06 -19.14
N LEU A 46 -1.54 12.79 -18.88
CA LEU A 46 -0.60 11.87 -18.22
C LEU A 46 0.31 11.20 -19.26
N PRO A 47 1.52 10.77 -18.86
CA PRO A 47 2.37 9.93 -19.69
C PRO A 47 1.66 8.64 -20.13
N LYS A 48 1.87 8.20 -21.38
CA LYS A 48 1.26 6.97 -21.96
C LYS A 48 1.44 5.73 -21.07
N LYS A 49 2.57 5.63 -20.38
CA LYS A 49 2.87 4.54 -19.43
C LYS A 49 1.83 4.50 -18.30
N ILE A 50 1.48 5.66 -17.75
CA ILE A 50 0.50 5.80 -16.67
C ILE A 50 -0.91 5.48 -17.18
N HIS A 51 -1.29 5.96 -18.37
CA HIS A 51 -2.57 5.58 -18.98
C HIS A 51 -2.70 4.06 -19.13
N ARG A 52 -1.63 3.38 -19.57
CA ARG A 52 -1.61 1.91 -19.67
C ARG A 52 -1.75 1.25 -18.30
N TRP A 53 -1.10 1.77 -17.27
CA TRP A 53 -1.21 1.27 -15.90
C TRP A 53 -2.62 1.42 -15.33
N ILE A 54 -3.25 2.59 -15.50
CA ILE A 54 -4.64 2.83 -15.05
C ILE A 54 -5.59 1.83 -15.72
N LYS A 55 -5.43 1.58 -17.03
CA LYS A 55 -6.24 0.60 -17.75
C LYS A 55 -5.96 -0.85 -17.29
N ALA A 56 -4.68 -1.21 -17.13
CA ALA A 56 -4.27 -2.56 -16.75
C ALA A 56 -4.63 -2.93 -15.31
N ALA A 57 -4.66 -1.95 -14.40
CA ALA A 57 -5.04 -2.17 -13.01
C ALA A 57 -6.49 -2.65 -12.84
N ASN A 58 -7.37 -2.36 -13.82
CA ASN A 58 -8.78 -2.73 -13.83
C ASN A 58 -9.47 -2.49 -12.46
N ALA A 59 -9.15 -1.37 -11.83
CA ALA A 59 -9.47 -1.13 -10.44
C ALA A 59 -10.98 -0.87 -10.24
N ASN A 60 -11.52 -1.38 -9.14
CA ASN A 60 -12.93 -1.23 -8.77
C ASN A 60 -13.09 -0.97 -7.25
N GLY A 61 -14.33 -0.83 -6.81
CA GLY A 61 -14.69 -0.48 -5.44
C GLY A 61 -15.17 0.96 -5.30
N GLU A 62 -15.43 1.37 -4.07
CA GLU A 62 -15.99 2.67 -3.71
C GLU A 62 -15.03 3.44 -2.78
N LEU A 63 -14.87 4.73 -3.04
CA LEU A 63 -14.10 5.65 -2.22
C LEU A 63 -15.04 6.67 -1.59
N ARG A 64 -14.93 6.86 -0.27
CA ARG A 64 -15.70 7.88 0.47
C ARG A 64 -14.81 8.90 1.13
N ASN A 65 -15.31 10.12 1.29
CA ASN A 65 -14.59 11.24 1.91
C ASN A 65 -13.19 11.41 1.31
N VAL A 66 -13.12 11.39 -0.02
CA VAL A 66 -11.86 11.54 -0.75
C VAL A 66 -11.43 12.99 -0.67
N GLU A 67 -10.20 13.20 -0.24
CA GLU A 67 -9.50 14.47 -0.35
C GLU A 67 -8.08 14.20 -0.83
N VAL A 68 -7.76 14.74 -2.00
CA VAL A 68 -6.42 14.71 -2.58
C VAL A 68 -6.01 16.14 -2.83
N SER A 69 -4.82 16.52 -2.35
CA SER A 69 -4.22 17.80 -2.69
C SER A 69 -2.78 17.60 -3.11
N TRP A 70 -2.36 18.43 -4.05
CA TRP A 70 -1.02 18.45 -4.61
C TRP A 70 -0.66 19.89 -4.92
N SER A 71 0.51 20.34 -4.48
CA SER A 71 1.04 21.66 -4.79
C SER A 71 2.55 21.64 -4.91
N GLU A 72 3.07 22.29 -5.93
CA GLU A 72 4.49 22.56 -6.09
C GLU A 72 4.78 24.00 -5.63
N ASN A 73 5.43 24.10 -4.48
CA ASN A 73 5.89 25.39 -3.99
C ASN A 73 7.30 25.67 -4.55
N GLN A 74 7.40 26.68 -5.40
CA GLN A 74 8.68 27.24 -5.80
C GLN A 74 9.25 28.06 -4.65
N SER A 75 10.53 27.88 -4.35
CA SER A 75 11.25 28.74 -3.41
C SER A 75 11.12 30.21 -3.84
N ALA A 76 10.93 31.13 -2.88
CA ALA A 76 10.98 32.57 -3.17
C ALA A 76 12.34 33.01 -3.71
N LEU A 77 13.38 32.19 -3.50
CA LEU A 77 14.72 32.41 -4.04
C LEU A 77 14.86 31.96 -5.50
N SER A 78 13.89 31.20 -6.04
CA SER A 78 13.86 30.77 -7.44
C SER A 78 13.65 31.94 -8.41
N SER A 79 13.20 33.11 -7.94
CA SER A 79 13.04 34.32 -8.75
C SER A 79 14.31 35.17 -8.82
N LEU A 80 15.40 34.79 -8.12
CA LEU A 80 16.66 35.51 -8.18
C LEU A 80 17.43 35.09 -9.45
N PRO A 81 17.92 36.06 -10.26
CA PRO A 81 18.67 35.78 -11.48
C PRO A 81 20.11 35.37 -11.13
N ILE A 82 20.28 34.17 -10.57
CA ILE A 82 21.59 33.64 -10.17
C ILE A 82 21.96 32.54 -11.17
N PRO A 83 23.13 32.62 -11.84
CA PRO A 83 23.59 31.56 -12.71
C PRO A 83 23.77 30.24 -11.96
N GLY A 84 23.17 29.17 -12.50
CA GLY A 84 23.22 27.82 -11.95
C GLY A 84 21.97 27.46 -11.13
N ASP A 85 21.40 26.29 -11.41
CA ASP A 85 20.14 25.79 -10.83
C ASP A 85 20.19 25.45 -9.32
N TRP A 86 21.26 25.79 -8.60
CA TRP A 86 21.49 25.38 -7.21
C TRP A 86 20.53 26.02 -6.19
N LEU A 87 19.75 27.03 -6.56
CA LEU A 87 18.73 27.67 -5.72
C LEU A 87 17.29 27.23 -6.03
N THR A 88 17.10 26.42 -7.07
CA THR A 88 15.78 25.89 -7.45
C THR A 88 15.44 24.69 -6.57
N SER A 89 14.80 24.94 -5.42
CA SER A 89 14.14 23.87 -4.67
C SER A 89 12.63 23.96 -4.88
N ASN A 90 12.12 23.10 -5.76
CA ASN A 90 10.69 22.85 -5.83
C ASN A 90 10.34 21.86 -4.72
N LYS A 91 9.49 22.30 -3.79
CA LYS A 91 8.97 21.44 -2.73
C LYS A 91 7.60 20.94 -3.12
N LEU A 92 7.50 19.62 -3.27
CA LEU A 92 6.23 18.94 -3.47
C LEU A 92 5.52 18.79 -2.13
N ASN A 93 4.32 19.35 -2.03
CA ASN A 93 3.39 19.02 -0.96
C ASN A 93 2.26 18.18 -1.55
N PHE A 94 1.89 17.12 -0.84
CA PHE A 94 0.82 16.24 -1.22
C PHE A 94 0.09 15.79 0.03
N THR A 95 -1.24 15.70 -0.06
CA THR A 95 -2.05 15.04 0.97
C THR A 95 -3.04 14.10 0.29
N VAL A 96 -3.31 12.97 0.94
CA VAL A 96 -4.38 12.04 0.56
C VAL A 96 -5.15 11.63 1.80
N GLN A 97 -6.47 11.59 1.68
CA GLN A 97 -7.38 10.99 2.64
C GLN A 97 -8.49 10.30 1.87
N ALA A 98 -8.83 9.07 2.26
CA ALA A 98 -9.95 8.34 1.69
C ALA A 98 -10.37 7.19 2.60
N LYS A 99 -11.68 6.91 2.65
CA LYS A 99 -12.21 5.63 3.09
C LYS A 99 -12.38 4.71 1.89
N LEU A 100 -11.76 3.54 1.97
CA LEU A 100 -11.75 2.51 0.94
C LEU A 100 -12.82 1.47 1.29
N LEU A 101 -13.64 1.13 0.30
CA LEU A 101 -14.67 0.10 0.39
C LEU A 101 -14.49 -0.88 -0.78
N ASP A 102 -14.13 -2.11 -0.44
CA ASP A 102 -13.99 -3.26 -1.33
C ASP A 102 -13.15 -2.98 -2.58
N ILE A 103 -12.04 -2.27 -2.38
CA ILE A 103 -11.12 -1.90 -3.45
C ILE A 103 -10.45 -3.16 -3.97
N SER A 104 -10.55 -3.38 -5.28
CA SER A 104 -9.84 -4.45 -5.96
C SER A 104 -9.09 -3.94 -7.18
N PHE A 105 -7.90 -4.47 -7.44
CA PHE A 105 -7.10 -4.13 -8.61
C PHE A 105 -6.15 -5.29 -8.96
N THR A 106 -5.77 -5.33 -10.24
CA THR A 106 -4.80 -6.29 -10.76
C THR A 106 -3.41 -5.69 -10.76
N GLY A 107 -2.41 -6.48 -10.35
CA GLY A 107 -1.00 -6.10 -10.41
C GLY A 107 -0.57 -5.75 -11.83
N ILE A 108 0.10 -4.60 -12.00
CA ILE A 108 0.56 -4.12 -13.32
C ILE A 108 1.92 -4.71 -13.75
N ASN A 109 2.60 -5.42 -12.84
CA ASN A 109 3.87 -6.11 -13.05
C ASN A 109 4.08 -7.15 -11.92
N GLN A 110 5.13 -7.97 -12.02
CA GLN A 110 5.44 -9.02 -11.02
C GLN A 110 5.65 -8.48 -9.59
N SER A 111 6.14 -7.25 -9.45
CA SER A 111 6.41 -6.63 -8.14
C SER A 111 5.18 -5.96 -7.52
N THR A 112 4.08 -5.84 -8.26
CA THR A 112 2.85 -5.22 -7.77
C THR A 112 1.82 -6.33 -7.52
N PRO A 113 1.34 -6.53 -6.28
CA PRO A 113 0.34 -7.54 -6.03
C PRO A 113 -0.99 -7.22 -6.70
N SER A 114 -1.77 -8.25 -7.01
CA SER A 114 -3.22 -8.07 -7.18
C SER A 114 -3.87 -8.11 -5.80
N VAL A 115 -4.92 -7.30 -5.61
CA VAL A 115 -5.65 -7.20 -4.35
C VAL A 115 -7.15 -7.27 -4.64
N SER A 116 -7.91 -7.94 -3.77
CA SER A 116 -9.37 -7.95 -3.81
C SER A 116 -9.98 -7.63 -2.45
N ASN A 117 -11.11 -6.90 -2.47
CA ASN A 117 -11.90 -6.57 -1.28
C ASN A 117 -11.13 -5.83 -0.17
N LEU A 118 -10.22 -4.92 -0.54
CA LEU A 118 -9.51 -4.09 0.42
C LEU A 118 -10.40 -2.96 0.95
N SER A 119 -10.65 -2.97 2.26
CA SER A 119 -11.43 -1.97 2.96
C SER A 119 -10.64 -1.38 4.13
N GLY A 120 -10.79 -0.07 4.34
CA GLY A 120 -10.02 0.63 5.35
C GLY A 120 -10.09 2.15 5.25
N ASN A 121 -9.27 2.85 6.04
CA ASN A 121 -9.11 4.30 5.95
C ASN A 121 -7.65 4.62 5.68
N LEU A 122 -7.40 5.38 4.62
CA LEU A 122 -6.10 5.86 4.21
C LEU A 122 -5.98 7.35 4.56
N SER A 123 -4.85 7.74 5.15
CA SER A 123 -4.45 9.14 5.25
C SER A 123 -2.94 9.27 5.09
N GLY A 124 -2.46 10.36 4.50
CA GLY A 124 -1.02 10.58 4.42
C GLY A 124 -0.62 11.81 3.64
N ASP A 125 0.68 12.07 3.69
CA ASP A 125 1.37 13.16 3.03
C ASP A 125 2.75 12.69 2.50
N GLN A 126 3.59 13.63 2.08
CA GLN A 126 4.93 13.35 1.55
C GLN A 126 5.94 12.76 2.55
N LYS A 127 5.64 12.76 3.86
CA LYS A 127 6.55 12.30 4.92
C LYS A 127 5.97 11.14 5.71
N GLN A 128 4.66 11.02 5.82
CA GLN A 128 4.03 10.02 6.67
C GLN A 128 2.65 9.64 6.20
N GLY A 129 2.12 8.55 6.74
CA GLY A 129 0.74 8.16 6.54
C GLY A 129 0.33 6.98 7.40
N SER A 130 -0.94 6.66 7.31
CA SER A 130 -1.55 5.54 8.00
C SER A 130 -2.62 4.88 7.14
N PHE A 131 -2.81 3.60 7.40
CA PHE A 131 -3.89 2.83 6.84
C PHE A 131 -4.50 1.93 7.93
N THR A 132 -5.75 2.20 8.32
CA THR A 132 -6.49 1.28 9.18
C THR A 132 -7.17 0.24 8.30
N LEU A 133 -6.71 -1.00 8.40
CA LEU A 133 -7.23 -2.15 7.68
C LEU A 133 -8.45 -2.71 8.40
N ASN A 134 -9.54 -2.91 7.67
CA ASN A 134 -10.72 -3.63 8.16
C ASN A 134 -11.45 -4.25 6.97
N SER A 135 -10.89 -5.36 6.48
CA SER A 135 -11.38 -6.06 5.31
C SER A 135 -12.01 -7.40 5.69
N LYS A 136 -12.99 -7.81 4.88
CA LYS A 136 -13.56 -9.16 4.89
C LYS A 136 -13.32 -9.78 3.51
N ASN A 137 -13.02 -11.07 3.47
CA ASN A 137 -12.74 -11.80 2.23
C ASN A 137 -11.64 -11.12 1.40
N LEU A 138 -10.57 -10.67 2.06
CA LEU A 138 -9.44 -9.98 1.45
C LEU A 138 -8.56 -10.98 0.72
N GLY A 139 -8.33 -10.74 -0.57
CA GLY A 139 -7.44 -11.56 -1.39
C GLY A 139 -6.17 -10.80 -1.77
N PHE A 140 -5.05 -11.52 -1.80
CA PHE A 140 -3.79 -11.07 -2.35
C PHE A 140 -3.23 -12.10 -3.32
N GLU A 141 -2.68 -11.62 -4.43
CA GLU A 141 -1.85 -12.40 -5.33
C GLU A 141 -0.44 -11.80 -5.32
N LEU A 142 0.50 -12.50 -4.69
CA LEU A 142 1.89 -12.09 -4.49
C LEU A 142 2.82 -13.03 -5.27
N ASN A 143 3.17 -12.60 -6.48
CA ASN A 143 4.12 -13.34 -7.31
C ASN A 143 5.52 -13.31 -6.67
N ASP A 144 6.22 -14.43 -6.74
CA ASP A 144 7.61 -14.58 -6.28
C ASP A 144 7.88 -14.16 -4.83
N PHE A 145 6.85 -14.19 -3.98
CA PHE A 145 7.00 -13.91 -2.55
C PHE A 145 6.76 -15.15 -1.69
N LEU A 146 5.65 -15.87 -1.92
CA LEU A 146 5.26 -17.06 -1.15
C LEU A 146 5.22 -18.31 -2.02
N SER A 147 5.34 -19.47 -1.38
CA SER A 147 5.25 -20.78 -2.03
C SER A 147 3.88 -20.99 -2.69
N SER A 148 2.81 -20.39 -2.16
CA SER A 148 1.52 -20.22 -2.84
C SER A 148 1.30 -18.73 -3.09
N PRO A 149 1.09 -18.29 -4.34
CA PRO A 149 0.97 -16.87 -4.66
C PRO A 149 -0.32 -16.25 -4.10
N ASN A 150 -1.35 -17.07 -3.89
CA ASN A 150 -2.68 -16.60 -3.47
C ASN A 150 -2.85 -16.72 -1.96
N ILE A 151 -3.13 -15.60 -1.31
CA ILE A 151 -3.56 -15.53 0.08
C ILE A 151 -5.01 -15.08 0.10
N GLU A 152 -5.88 -15.88 0.69
CA GLU A 152 -7.27 -15.54 0.92
C GLU A 152 -7.51 -15.45 2.43
N LEU A 153 -7.96 -14.28 2.89
CA LEU A 153 -8.25 -13.99 4.28
C LEU A 153 -9.75 -13.75 4.44
N GLU A 154 -10.38 -14.49 5.35
CA GLU A 154 -11.77 -14.27 5.71
C GLU A 154 -11.92 -12.94 6.48
N SER A 155 -10.96 -12.61 7.33
CA SER A 155 -10.89 -11.34 8.06
C SER A 155 -9.45 -10.84 8.12
N ALA A 156 -9.28 -9.54 7.90
CA ALA A 156 -8.01 -8.86 8.08
C ALA A 156 -8.24 -7.49 8.73
N LYS A 157 -7.62 -7.27 9.89
CA LYS A 157 -7.74 -6.03 10.67
C LYS A 157 -6.40 -5.59 11.19
N GLY A 158 -6.24 -4.30 11.44
CA GLY A 158 -5.06 -3.73 12.11
C GLY A 158 -4.73 -2.35 11.60
N ASP A 159 -3.64 -1.78 12.09
CA ASP A 159 -3.20 -0.43 11.76
C ASP A 159 -1.81 -0.46 11.14
N LEU A 160 -1.68 0.09 9.94
CA LEU A 160 -0.40 0.30 9.27
C LEU A 160 -0.04 1.79 9.35
N SER A 161 1.23 2.10 9.53
CA SER A 161 1.75 3.45 9.40
C SER A 161 3.13 3.47 8.79
N TRP A 162 3.47 4.57 8.12
CA TRP A 162 4.81 4.83 7.62
C TRP A 162 5.23 6.26 7.92
N SER A 163 6.51 6.47 8.19
CA SER A 163 7.10 7.79 8.39
C SER A 163 8.53 7.85 7.86
N LYS A 164 8.91 9.02 7.35
CA LYS A 164 10.28 9.33 6.95
C LYS A 164 11.07 9.79 8.17
N GLU A 165 11.94 8.92 8.65
CA GLU A 165 12.86 9.18 9.75
C GLU A 165 14.25 9.59 9.24
N LYS A 166 15.13 10.03 10.14
CA LYS A 166 16.52 10.34 9.79
C LYS A 166 17.28 9.13 9.22
N ALA A 167 16.98 7.94 9.74
CA ALA A 167 17.64 6.69 9.36
C ALA A 167 17.07 6.06 8.08
N GLY A 168 15.90 6.51 7.61
CA GLY A 168 15.21 5.94 6.46
C GLY A 168 13.70 5.94 6.62
N TRP A 169 13.00 4.98 5.99
CA TRP A 169 11.55 4.87 6.10
C TRP A 169 11.18 3.84 7.16
N LEU A 170 10.48 4.28 8.20
CA LEU A 170 9.94 3.40 9.21
C LEU A 170 8.51 3.01 8.83
N ILE A 171 8.24 1.71 8.77
CA ILE A 171 6.93 1.11 8.52
C ILE A 171 6.55 0.32 9.75
N ASN A 172 5.36 0.55 10.28
CA ASN A 172 4.81 -0.22 11.40
C ASN A 172 3.49 -0.85 10.99
N ALA A 173 3.28 -2.08 11.46
CA ALA A 173 1.97 -2.72 11.48
C ALA A 173 1.66 -3.10 12.93
N LYS A 174 0.54 -2.63 13.47
CA LYS A 174 0.15 -2.83 14.87
C LYS A 174 -1.20 -3.50 14.95
N ASN A 175 -1.35 -4.38 15.93
CA ASN A 175 -2.58 -5.12 16.19
C ASN A 175 -3.12 -5.79 14.93
N MET A 176 -2.22 -6.30 14.08
CA MET A 176 -2.63 -7.02 12.89
C MET A 176 -3.29 -8.31 13.36
N ALA A 177 -4.49 -8.60 12.85
CA ALA A 177 -5.25 -9.80 13.13
C ALA A 177 -5.79 -10.33 11.81
N LEU A 178 -5.24 -11.47 11.38
CA LEU A 178 -5.53 -12.11 10.10
C LEU A 178 -6.07 -13.51 10.34
N SER A 179 -7.14 -13.88 9.66
CA SER A 179 -7.70 -15.22 9.77
C SER A 179 -8.34 -15.74 8.49
N ASN A 180 -8.28 -17.05 8.33
CA ASN A 180 -9.04 -17.85 7.37
C ASN A 180 -9.27 -19.26 7.94
N SER A 181 -9.83 -20.16 7.14
CA SER A 181 -10.05 -21.57 7.55
C SER A 181 -8.79 -22.37 7.93
N GLU A 182 -7.59 -21.89 7.63
CA GLU A 182 -6.29 -22.54 7.86
C GLU A 182 -5.51 -21.90 9.03
N ILE A 183 -5.58 -20.59 9.17
CA ILE A 183 -4.77 -19.80 10.11
C ILE A 183 -5.60 -18.77 10.87
N ASP A 184 -5.24 -18.53 12.12
CA ASP A 184 -5.69 -17.42 12.96
C ASP A 184 -4.44 -16.87 13.67
N THR A 185 -4.01 -15.68 13.27
CA THR A 185 -2.75 -15.09 13.71
C THR A 185 -2.90 -13.61 14.00
N SER A 186 -2.15 -13.15 15.00
CA SER A 186 -1.95 -11.75 15.27
C SER A 186 -0.47 -11.40 15.22
N PHE A 187 -0.12 -10.18 14.82
CA PHE A 187 1.26 -9.73 14.85
C PHE A 187 1.43 -8.22 14.98
N ASN A 188 2.61 -7.84 15.44
CA ASN A 188 3.15 -6.48 15.36
C ASN A 188 4.46 -6.54 14.57
N LEU A 189 4.63 -5.61 13.63
CA LEU A 189 5.80 -5.47 12.78
C LEU A 189 6.33 -4.05 12.88
N SER A 190 7.65 -3.93 12.99
CA SER A 190 8.38 -2.69 12.76
C SER A 190 9.48 -2.97 11.73
N TYR A 191 9.46 -2.25 10.62
CA TYR A 191 10.40 -2.39 9.52
C TYR A 191 11.01 -1.03 9.16
N LEU A 192 12.31 -0.87 9.41
CA LEU A 192 13.08 0.30 9.03
C LEU A 192 13.85 -0.01 7.75
N ILE A 193 13.41 0.59 6.64
CA ILE A 193 14.15 0.59 5.38
C ILE A 193 15.32 1.57 5.55
N GLY A 194 16.54 1.03 5.52
CA GLY A 194 17.76 1.81 5.72
C GLY A 194 18.01 2.82 4.60
N GLY A 195 18.77 3.86 4.91
CA GLY A 195 19.33 4.74 3.89
C GLY A 195 20.31 4.00 2.96
N PRO A 196 20.80 4.64 1.87
CA PRO A 196 21.76 4.03 0.97
C PRO A 196 22.96 3.42 1.72
N LYS A 197 23.26 2.14 1.45
CA LYS A 197 24.32 1.35 2.12
C LYS A 197 24.09 1.01 3.60
N GLN A 198 22.90 1.27 4.13
CA GLN A 198 22.49 0.80 5.46
C GLN A 198 21.61 -0.44 5.30
N ALA A 199 21.79 -1.40 6.20
CA ALA A 199 20.94 -2.57 6.26
C ALA A 199 19.54 -2.20 6.75
N ASP A 200 18.52 -2.84 6.18
CA ASP A 200 17.17 -2.77 6.71
C ASP A 200 17.09 -3.46 8.07
N GLN A 201 16.21 -2.99 8.95
CA GLN A 201 15.98 -3.57 10.28
C GLN A 201 14.53 -3.99 10.42
N MET A 202 14.30 -5.18 11.00
CA MET A 202 12.97 -5.74 11.18
C MET A 202 12.82 -6.30 12.60
N SER A 203 11.74 -5.91 13.26
CA SER A 203 11.23 -6.55 14.47
C SER A 203 9.83 -7.10 14.18
N LEU A 204 9.62 -8.38 14.51
CA LEU A 204 8.35 -9.07 14.34
C LEU A 204 8.00 -9.84 15.60
N ASP A 205 6.85 -9.52 16.19
CA ASP A 205 6.20 -10.29 17.24
C ASP A 205 4.91 -10.87 16.65
N MET A 206 4.83 -12.19 16.56
CA MET A 206 3.70 -12.88 15.93
C MET A 206 3.21 -14.02 16.82
N GLU A 207 1.90 -14.13 16.94
CA GLU A 207 1.20 -15.16 17.66
C GLU A 207 0.28 -15.93 16.71
N PHE A 208 0.25 -17.25 16.86
CA PHE A 208 -0.72 -18.11 16.17
C PHE A 208 -1.66 -18.71 17.21
N ALA A 209 -2.91 -18.21 17.23
CA ALA A 209 -3.99 -18.83 17.99
C ALA A 209 -4.43 -20.16 17.34
N ARG A 210 -4.28 -20.24 16.01
CA ARG A 210 -4.50 -21.48 15.26
C ARG A 210 -3.67 -21.50 13.99
N ALA A 211 -3.02 -22.61 13.68
CA ALA A 211 -2.47 -22.85 12.35
C ALA A 211 -2.53 -24.34 11.99
N LYS A 212 -3.12 -24.67 10.84
CA LYS A 212 -3.08 -26.02 10.25
C LYS A 212 -1.70 -26.27 9.66
N LEU A 213 -0.97 -27.23 10.22
CA LEU A 213 0.41 -27.49 9.84
C LEU A 213 0.56 -28.06 8.42
N ASN A 214 -0.44 -28.84 7.97
CA ASN A 214 -0.44 -29.42 6.63
C ASN A 214 -0.65 -28.40 5.49
N THR A 215 -1.01 -27.15 5.80
CA THR A 215 -1.08 -26.05 4.82
C THR A 215 -0.10 -24.92 5.12
N ALA A 216 0.64 -24.99 6.24
CA ALA A 216 1.58 -23.95 6.66
C ALA A 216 2.67 -23.65 5.61
N TYR A 217 3.10 -24.67 4.86
CA TYR A 217 4.11 -24.52 3.81
C TYR A 217 3.72 -23.50 2.72
N ARG A 218 2.42 -23.26 2.51
CA ARG A 218 1.90 -22.28 1.54
C ARG A 218 2.36 -20.86 1.84
N TYR A 219 2.56 -20.55 3.12
CA TYR A 219 2.93 -19.23 3.63
C TYR A 219 4.44 -19.06 3.82
N LEU A 220 5.26 -20.02 3.35
CA LEU A 220 6.72 -19.91 3.41
C LEU A 220 7.25 -19.01 2.27
N PRO A 221 8.18 -18.07 2.57
CA PRO A 221 8.81 -17.24 1.56
C PRO A 221 9.55 -18.05 0.51
N VAL A 222 9.51 -17.63 -0.76
CA VAL A 222 10.24 -18.33 -1.83
C VAL A 222 11.75 -18.14 -1.76
N SER A 223 12.23 -17.14 -1.01
CA SER A 223 13.64 -16.91 -0.72
C SER A 223 14.25 -17.97 0.21
N MET A 224 13.41 -18.73 0.93
CA MET A 224 13.85 -19.89 1.68
C MET A 224 14.37 -20.97 0.71
N ASP A 225 15.44 -21.65 1.10
CA ASP A 225 16.05 -22.67 0.27
C ASP A 225 15.03 -23.77 -0.09
N LYS A 226 15.16 -24.30 -1.31
CA LYS A 226 14.18 -25.21 -1.89
C LYS A 226 14.04 -26.51 -1.08
N ASP A 227 15.15 -27.02 -0.56
CA ASP A 227 15.18 -28.30 0.15
C ASP A 227 14.51 -28.18 1.53
N SER A 228 14.74 -27.07 2.26
CA SER A 228 14.04 -26.77 3.51
C SER A 228 12.56 -26.56 3.30
N ARG A 229 12.14 -25.86 2.23
CA ARG A 229 10.71 -25.74 1.88
C ARG A 229 10.10 -27.10 1.58
N GLN A 230 10.80 -27.95 0.83
CA GLN A 230 10.34 -29.30 0.51
C GLN A 230 10.32 -30.23 1.74
N TYR A 231 11.25 -30.07 2.66
CA TYR A 231 11.25 -30.78 3.93
C TYR A 231 10.03 -30.37 4.77
N LEU A 232 9.82 -29.06 4.96
CA LEU A 232 8.71 -28.54 5.77
C LEU A 232 7.34 -28.86 5.17
N SER A 233 7.21 -28.94 3.84
CA SER A 233 5.94 -29.35 3.20
C SER A 233 5.61 -30.82 3.39
N LYS A 234 6.60 -31.67 3.72
CA LYS A 234 6.41 -33.10 4.01
C LYS A 234 6.47 -33.43 5.50
N ALA A 235 7.04 -32.56 6.32
CA ALA A 235 7.25 -32.80 7.75
C ALA A 235 5.95 -32.89 8.55
N PHE A 236 4.87 -32.28 8.05
CA PHE A 236 3.60 -32.20 8.75
C PHE A 236 2.44 -32.66 7.86
N GLU A 237 2.06 -33.94 7.96
CA GLU A 237 0.91 -34.50 7.25
C GLU A 237 -0.43 -34.06 7.85
N SER A 238 -0.45 -33.77 9.16
CA SER A 238 -1.59 -33.24 9.89
C SER A 238 -1.12 -32.51 11.16
N GLY A 239 -2.04 -31.81 11.85
CA GLY A 239 -1.77 -31.15 13.12
C GLY A 239 -2.24 -29.70 13.13
N VAL A 240 -2.51 -29.19 14.33
CA VAL A 240 -2.92 -27.82 14.58
C VAL A 240 -2.03 -27.24 15.68
N LEU A 241 -1.35 -26.13 15.39
CA LEU A 241 -0.72 -25.31 16.42
C LEU A 241 -1.79 -24.41 17.04
N THR A 242 -1.87 -24.37 18.37
CA THR A 242 -2.87 -23.56 19.11
C THR A 242 -2.26 -22.38 19.86
N THR A 243 -0.96 -22.40 20.12
CA THR A 243 -0.23 -21.28 20.71
C THR A 243 1.23 -21.39 20.32
N PHE A 244 1.71 -20.44 19.52
CA PHE A 244 3.12 -20.31 19.17
C PHE A 244 3.48 -18.82 19.11
N LEU A 245 4.52 -18.45 19.85
CA LEU A 245 5.06 -17.10 19.86
C LEU A 245 6.35 -17.09 19.04
N PHE A 246 6.34 -16.28 17.99
CA PHE A 246 7.52 -15.97 17.20
C PHE A 246 7.97 -14.55 17.53
N GLN A 247 9.19 -14.42 18.02
CA GLN A 247 9.83 -13.12 18.24
C GLN A 247 11.13 -13.07 17.46
N ARG A 248 11.31 -12.01 16.68
CA ARG A 248 12.57 -11.74 15.98
C ARG A 248 12.88 -10.26 16.05
N GLU A 249 13.99 -9.89 16.69
CA GLU A 249 14.34 -8.49 16.94
C GLU A 249 15.20 -7.83 15.86
N LYS A 250 16.01 -8.59 15.10
CA LYS A 250 16.87 -8.03 14.04
C LYS A 250 17.08 -9.00 12.88
N LEU A 251 16.82 -8.52 11.66
CA LEU A 251 17.39 -9.04 10.43
C LEU A 251 18.59 -8.19 10.06
N GLY A 252 19.75 -8.80 9.84
CA GLY A 252 20.81 -8.21 9.03
C GLY A 252 20.56 -8.59 7.57
N ASN A 253 20.73 -7.64 6.65
CA ASN A 253 20.58 -7.72 5.19
C ASN A 253 19.65 -8.83 4.66
N LEU A 254 18.41 -8.48 4.33
CA LEU A 254 17.65 -9.21 3.31
C LEU A 254 18.24 -8.81 1.95
N ALA A 255 18.91 -9.76 1.29
CA ALA A 255 19.45 -9.61 -0.06
C ALA A 255 18.41 -10.02 -1.11
#